data_AF-A0A969U7B3-F1
#
_entry.id   AF-A0A969U7B3-F1
#
_cell.length_a   1.000
_cell.length_b   1.000
_cell.length_c   1.000
_cell.angle_alpha   90.00
_cell.angle_beta   90.00
_cell.angle_gamma   90.00
#
_symmetry.space_group_name_H-M   'P 1'
#
loop_
_entity.id
_entity.type
_entity.pdbx_description
1 polymer ?
#
loop_
_entity_poly.entity_id
_entity_poly.type
_entity_poly.pdbx_seq_one_letter_code
_entity_poly.pdbx_strand_id
1 'polypeptide(L)'
;MSNSNKHSNQSAELERYLTNADIGIILNNDNTLIIQLANLKLAKIEIESEDSYSVQEITKGKQSDIWSKIGFTDLIYYLEEILGSPFFKPWHVDDILANEPDLDISQARAVLRLAIENHDATIGINWEVLGLCANRIRKQKSNSKNCPSSSPPIAPF
;
A
#
# COMPACT_ATOMS: atom_id res chain seq x y z
N MET A 1 -9.47 -26.37 -19.13
CA MET A 1 -9.41 -26.48 -17.67
C MET A 1 -8.27 -25.60 -17.17
N SER A 2 -8.48 -24.29 -17.04
CA SER A 2 -7.43 -23.35 -16.59
C SER A 2 -8.03 -22.09 -15.96
N ASN A 3 -8.77 -22.20 -14.86
CA ASN A 3 -9.30 -21.02 -14.13
C ASN A 3 -8.92 -20.97 -12.64
N SER A 4 -8.31 -22.01 -12.06
CA SER A 4 -8.03 -22.05 -10.61
C SER A 4 -6.75 -21.32 -10.16
N ASN A 5 -5.84 -20.96 -11.06
CA ASN A 5 -4.54 -20.37 -10.67
C ASN A 5 -4.49 -18.83 -10.64
N LYS A 6 -5.53 -18.14 -11.13
CA LYS A 6 -5.56 -16.66 -11.19
C LYS A 6 -6.28 -16.02 -10.00
N HIS A 7 -7.36 -16.64 -9.52
CA HIS A 7 -8.07 -16.20 -8.32
C HIS A 7 -7.20 -16.26 -7.04
N SER A 8 -6.18 -17.12 -7.00
CA SER A 8 -5.37 -17.32 -5.79
C SER A 8 -4.45 -16.15 -5.44
N ASN A 9 -4.06 -15.31 -6.41
CA ASN A 9 -3.01 -14.31 -6.17
C ASN A 9 -3.56 -13.02 -5.54
N GLN A 10 -4.77 -12.59 -5.91
CA GLN A 10 -5.38 -11.39 -5.33
C GLN A 10 -6.14 -11.66 -4.03
N SER A 11 -6.77 -12.83 -3.87
CA SER A 11 -7.26 -13.26 -2.56
C SER A 11 -6.10 -13.23 -1.55
N ALA A 12 -4.92 -13.68 -1.96
CA ALA A 12 -3.72 -13.62 -1.13
C ALA A 12 -3.23 -12.18 -0.86
N GLU A 13 -3.34 -11.26 -1.82
CA GLU A 13 -2.98 -9.84 -1.62
C GLU A 13 -3.94 -9.14 -0.63
N LEU A 14 -5.24 -9.35 -0.79
CA LEU A 14 -6.26 -8.85 0.13
C LEU A 14 -6.10 -9.47 1.53
N GLU A 15 -5.95 -10.78 1.63
CA GLU A 15 -5.72 -11.47 2.92
C GLU A 15 -4.45 -10.96 3.61
N ARG A 16 -3.38 -10.74 2.84
CA ARG A 16 -2.14 -10.16 3.37
C ARG A 16 -2.34 -8.74 3.88
N TYR A 17 -3.09 -7.91 3.14
CA TYR A 17 -3.44 -6.56 3.61
C TYR A 17 -4.24 -6.64 4.92
N LEU A 18 -5.32 -7.42 4.96
CA LEU A 18 -6.18 -7.56 6.13
C LEU A 18 -5.40 -8.06 7.35
N THR A 19 -4.51 -9.04 7.16
CA THR A 19 -3.63 -9.55 8.23
C THR A 19 -2.66 -8.48 8.73
N ASN A 20 -2.02 -7.72 7.84
CA ASN A 20 -1.09 -6.65 8.22
C ASN A 20 -1.79 -5.49 8.93
N ALA A 21 -3.06 -5.24 8.58
CA ALA A 21 -3.89 -4.21 9.19
C ALA A 21 -4.55 -4.66 10.51
N ASP A 22 -4.23 -5.86 11.01
CA ASP A 22 -4.85 -6.46 12.20
C ASP A 22 -6.39 -6.56 12.10
N ILE A 23 -6.89 -6.78 10.88
CA ILE A 23 -8.32 -6.94 10.59
C ILE A 23 -8.65 -8.43 10.64
N GLY A 24 -9.53 -8.80 11.58
CA GLY A 24 -9.95 -10.19 11.77
C GLY A 24 -10.83 -10.68 10.61
N ILE A 25 -10.43 -11.76 9.94
CA ILE A 25 -11.28 -12.45 8.97
C ILE A 25 -12.16 -13.45 9.73
N ILE A 26 -13.48 -13.25 9.69
CA ILE A 26 -14.47 -14.13 10.36
C ILE A 26 -14.84 -15.29 9.45
N LEU A 27 -15.01 -15.01 8.16
CA LEU A 27 -15.41 -15.99 7.15
C LEU A 27 -14.65 -15.70 5.86
N ASN A 28 -14.12 -16.75 5.25
CA ASN A 28 -13.46 -16.72 3.96
C ASN A 28 -13.98 -17.88 3.10
N ASN A 29 -14.73 -17.55 2.07
CA ASN A 29 -15.19 -18.45 1.02
C ASN A 29 -14.61 -17.97 -0.32
N ASP A 30 -14.61 -18.84 -1.34
CA ASP A 30 -13.95 -18.61 -2.65
C ASP A 30 -14.01 -17.17 -3.21
N ASN A 31 -15.15 -16.48 -3.10
CA ASN A 31 -15.34 -15.11 -3.56
C ASN A 31 -15.92 -14.16 -2.50
N THR A 32 -15.98 -14.55 -1.23
CA THR A 32 -16.64 -13.74 -0.21
C THR A 32 -15.89 -13.78 1.10
N LEU A 33 -15.57 -12.60 1.62
CA LEU A 33 -14.97 -12.42 2.92
C LEU A 33 -15.95 -11.68 3.85
N ILE A 34 -16.04 -12.13 5.08
CA ILE A 34 -16.63 -11.34 6.18
C ILE A 34 -15.50 -11.00 7.13
N ILE A 35 -15.34 -9.71 7.37
CA ILE A 35 -14.26 -9.18 8.20
C ILE A 35 -14.83 -8.42 9.40
N GLN A 36 -14.09 -8.46 10.50
CA GLN A 36 -14.32 -7.67 11.69
C GLN A 36 -13.45 -6.43 11.63
N LEU A 37 -14.10 -5.28 11.56
CA LEU A 37 -13.48 -3.97 11.63
C LEU A 37 -13.43 -3.47 13.08
N ALA A 38 -12.64 -2.42 13.33
CA ALA A 38 -12.58 -1.73 14.60
C ALA A 38 -14.00 -1.36 15.11
N ASN A 39 -14.15 -1.30 16.44
CA ASN A 39 -15.44 -1.05 17.13
C ASN A 39 -16.53 -2.13 16.89
N LEU A 40 -16.14 -3.37 16.58
CA LEU A 40 -17.04 -4.51 16.34
C LEU A 40 -17.95 -4.32 15.11
N LYS A 41 -17.57 -3.43 14.19
CA LYS A 41 -18.24 -3.31 12.90
C LYS A 41 -17.92 -4.53 12.04
N LEU A 42 -18.86 -4.92 11.19
CA LEU A 42 -18.70 -6.04 10.28
C LEU A 42 -18.82 -5.52 8.85
N ALA A 43 -17.93 -5.97 7.97
CA ALA A 43 -18.03 -5.71 6.54
C ALA A 43 -18.02 -7.02 5.76
N LYS A 44 -18.84 -7.05 4.70
CA LYS A 44 -18.83 -8.09 3.69
C LYS A 44 -18.06 -7.56 2.48
N ILE A 45 -17.11 -8.34 1.99
CA ILE A 45 -16.39 -8.08 0.74
C ILE A 45 -16.72 -9.22 -0.23
N GLU A 46 -17.10 -8.90 -1.45
CA GLU A 46 -17.20 -9.89 -2.53
C GLU A 46 -16.18 -9.59 -3.62
N ILE A 47 -15.52 -10.64 -4.10
CA ILE A 47 -14.61 -10.56 -5.23
C ILE A 47 -15.44 -10.80 -6.49
N GLU A 48 -15.75 -9.73 -7.23
CA GLU A 48 -16.59 -9.80 -8.43
C GLU A 48 -15.78 -10.25 -9.66
N SER A 49 -14.54 -9.76 -9.80
CA SER A 49 -13.62 -10.16 -10.88
C SER A 49 -12.15 -9.92 -10.50
N GLU A 50 -11.22 -10.06 -11.45
CA GLU A 50 -9.77 -9.99 -11.24
C GLU A 50 -9.28 -8.65 -10.67
N ASP A 51 -10.07 -7.57 -10.71
CA ASP A 51 -9.72 -6.27 -10.10
C ASP A 51 -10.97 -5.49 -9.66
N SER A 52 -12.02 -6.23 -9.26
CA SER A 52 -13.32 -5.64 -8.96
C SER A 52 -13.88 -6.26 -7.70
N TYR A 53 -14.20 -5.40 -6.75
CA TYR A 53 -14.71 -5.76 -5.45
C TYR A 53 -16.08 -5.14 -5.22
N SER A 54 -16.87 -5.78 -4.38
CA SER A 54 -18.03 -5.17 -3.73
C SER A 54 -17.78 -5.14 -2.22
N VAL A 55 -18.20 -4.08 -1.55
CA VAL A 55 -18.07 -3.97 -0.10
C VAL A 55 -19.30 -3.33 0.53
N GLN A 56 -19.70 -3.86 1.68
CA GLN A 56 -20.87 -3.42 2.43
C GLN A 56 -20.63 -3.54 3.94
N GLU A 57 -20.92 -2.49 4.71
CA GLU A 57 -21.03 -2.58 6.16
C GLU A 57 -22.33 -3.33 6.54
N ILE A 58 -22.20 -4.44 7.26
CA ILE A 58 -23.32 -5.31 7.66
C ILE A 58 -23.59 -5.26 9.18
N THR A 59 -23.02 -4.28 9.88
CA THR A 59 -23.20 -4.09 11.33
C THR A 59 -24.66 -3.82 11.69
N LYS A 60 -25.22 -4.60 12.64
CA LYS A 60 -26.54 -4.38 13.27
C LYS A 60 -27.75 -4.32 12.31
N GLY A 61 -27.66 -4.87 11.10
CA GLY A 61 -28.80 -4.94 10.18
C GLY A 61 -29.27 -3.58 9.63
N LYS A 62 -28.49 -2.50 9.79
CA LYS A 62 -28.68 -1.29 9.01
C LYS A 62 -28.07 -1.52 7.63
N GLN A 63 -28.90 -1.40 6.60
CA GLN A 63 -28.45 -1.49 5.22
C GLN A 63 -27.58 -0.26 4.93
N SER A 64 -26.25 -0.44 4.92
CA SER A 64 -25.35 0.60 4.44
C SER A 64 -25.38 0.65 2.92
N ASP A 65 -24.85 1.73 2.36
CA ASP A 65 -24.53 1.80 0.94
C ASP A 65 -23.60 0.65 0.57
N ILE A 66 -23.89 0.02 -0.57
CA ILE A 66 -23.05 -1.00 -1.19
C ILE A 66 -22.17 -0.29 -2.20
N TRP A 67 -20.87 -0.47 -2.07
CA TRP A 67 -19.90 0.00 -3.05
C TRP A 67 -19.55 -1.18 -3.94
N SER A 68 -20.01 -1.17 -5.18
CA SER A 68 -19.82 -2.26 -6.14
C SER A 68 -18.92 -1.82 -7.28
N LYS A 69 -18.22 -2.78 -7.89
CA LYS A 69 -17.33 -2.54 -9.04
C LYS A 69 -16.20 -1.56 -8.74
N ILE A 70 -15.66 -1.64 -7.53
CA ILE A 70 -14.55 -0.78 -7.09
C ILE A 70 -13.21 -1.52 -7.24
N GLY A 71 -12.14 -0.78 -7.53
CA GLY A 71 -10.79 -1.36 -7.60
C GLY A 71 -10.21 -1.64 -6.21
N PHE A 72 -9.06 -2.31 -6.16
CA PHE A 72 -8.40 -2.63 -4.89
C PHE A 72 -8.11 -1.38 -4.04
N THR A 73 -7.63 -0.30 -4.65
CA THR A 73 -7.34 0.97 -3.95
C THR A 73 -8.58 1.57 -3.29
N ASP A 74 -9.71 1.59 -4.01
CA ASP A 74 -10.97 2.12 -3.50
C ASP A 74 -11.54 1.25 -2.37
N LEU A 75 -11.35 -0.08 -2.47
CA LEU A 75 -11.68 -1.01 -1.40
C LEU A 75 -10.90 -0.68 -0.13
N ILE A 76 -9.58 -0.50 -0.23
CA ILE A 76 -8.74 -0.13 0.91
C ILE A 76 -9.22 1.18 1.53
N TYR A 77 -9.46 2.20 0.72
CA TYR A 77 -9.97 3.50 1.18
C TYR A 77 -11.29 3.35 1.96
N TYR A 78 -12.23 2.57 1.44
CA TYR A 78 -13.51 2.33 2.11
C TYR A 78 -13.34 1.62 3.46
N LEU A 79 -12.48 0.60 3.52
CA LEU A 79 -12.19 -0.11 4.77
C LEU A 79 -11.59 0.84 5.81
N GLU A 80 -10.66 1.70 5.41
CA GLU A 80 -10.03 2.69 6.28
C GLU A 80 -11.02 3.77 6.77
N GLU A 81 -11.92 4.22 5.89
CA GLU A 81 -13.01 5.14 6.24
C GLU A 81 -13.92 4.53 7.30
N ILE A 82 -14.32 3.26 7.16
CA ILE A 82 -15.13 2.57 8.18
C ILE A 82 -14.37 2.35 9.47
N LEU A 83 -13.08 2.01 9.39
CA LEU A 83 -12.21 1.87 10.56
C LEU A 83 -12.07 3.18 11.34
N GLY A 84 -12.48 4.31 10.75
CA GLY A 84 -12.34 5.62 11.34
C GLY A 84 -10.88 5.99 11.55
N SER A 85 -9.98 5.39 10.76
CA SER A 85 -8.54 5.66 10.82
C SER A 85 -8.28 7.02 10.16
N PRO A 86 -7.89 8.07 10.92
CA PRO A 86 -7.66 9.39 10.35
C PRO A 86 -6.37 9.49 9.52
N PHE A 87 -5.56 8.42 9.43
CA PHE A 87 -4.11 8.57 9.24
C PHE A 87 -3.51 7.89 8.03
N PHE A 88 -4.29 7.20 7.19
CA PHE A 88 -3.73 6.56 6.00
C PHE A 88 -4.25 7.20 4.72
N LYS A 89 -3.52 8.21 4.23
CA LYS A 89 -3.61 8.56 2.81
C LYS A 89 -2.71 7.57 2.07
N PRO A 90 -3.22 6.70 1.19
CA PRO A 90 -2.36 5.89 0.33
C PRO A 90 -1.59 6.84 -0.60
N TRP A 91 -0.26 6.83 -0.48
CA TRP A 91 0.62 7.66 -1.29
C TRP A 91 1.03 6.91 -2.56
N HIS A 92 0.69 7.48 -3.72
CA HIS A 92 1.04 6.91 -5.02
C HIS A 92 2.32 7.53 -5.58
N VAL A 93 2.93 6.86 -6.56
CA VAL A 93 4.10 7.40 -7.27
C VAL A 93 3.78 8.75 -7.90
N ASP A 94 2.55 8.92 -8.39
CA ASP A 94 2.09 10.17 -8.99
C ASP A 94 2.00 11.31 -7.98
N ASP A 95 1.64 11.04 -6.72
CA ASP A 95 1.68 12.05 -5.65
C ASP A 95 3.11 12.57 -5.46
N ILE A 96 4.10 11.66 -5.49
CA ILE A 96 5.51 12.02 -5.35
C ILE A 96 5.99 12.82 -6.55
N LEU A 97 5.66 12.40 -7.77
CA LEU A 97 6.09 13.07 -8.99
C LEU A 97 5.42 14.44 -9.18
N ALA A 98 4.20 14.62 -8.68
CA ALA A 98 3.53 15.91 -8.66
C ALA A 98 4.27 16.94 -7.78
N ASN A 99 4.83 16.49 -6.65
CA ASN A 99 5.53 17.35 -5.70
C ASN A 99 7.04 17.44 -5.98
N GLU A 100 7.63 16.40 -6.57
CA GLU A 100 9.06 16.24 -6.81
C GLU A 100 9.32 15.77 -8.27
N PRO A 101 9.04 16.62 -9.27
CA PRO A 101 9.07 16.25 -10.69
C PRO A 101 10.46 15.87 -11.22
N ASP A 102 11.52 16.22 -10.49
CA ASP A 102 12.90 15.88 -10.83
C ASP A 102 13.25 14.41 -10.54
N LEU A 103 12.37 13.68 -9.85
CA LEU A 103 12.53 12.25 -9.59
C LEU A 103 12.01 11.43 -10.77
N ASP A 104 12.70 10.35 -11.09
CA ASP A 104 12.13 9.32 -11.97
C ASP A 104 11.19 8.37 -11.20
N ILE A 105 10.41 7.57 -11.92
CA ILE A 105 9.45 6.61 -11.36
C ILE A 105 10.13 5.64 -10.38
N SER A 106 11.35 5.20 -10.67
CA SER A 106 12.06 4.25 -9.80
C SER A 106 12.49 4.92 -8.49
N GLN A 107 12.88 6.19 -8.56
CA GLN A 107 13.19 7.00 -7.39
C GLN A 107 11.94 7.32 -6.57
N ALA A 108 10.83 7.67 -7.20
CA ALA A 108 9.57 7.91 -6.52
C ALA A 108 9.07 6.63 -5.79
N ARG A 109 9.21 5.45 -6.40
CA ARG A 109 8.99 4.17 -5.69
C ARG A 109 9.94 3.98 -4.50
N ALA A 110 11.21 4.33 -4.66
CA ALA A 110 12.19 4.23 -3.58
C ALA A 110 11.87 5.19 -2.41
N VAL A 111 11.32 6.38 -2.69
CA VAL A 111 10.84 7.32 -1.67
C VAL A 111 9.70 6.71 -0.86
N LEU A 112 8.68 6.17 -1.53
CA LEU A 112 7.55 5.52 -0.86
C LEU A 112 8.00 4.32 -0.03
N ARG A 113 8.89 3.49 -0.58
CA ARG A 113 9.43 2.34 0.15
C ARG A 113 10.21 2.78 1.40
N LEU A 114 11.04 3.80 1.27
CA LEU A 114 11.80 4.36 2.39
C LEU A 114 10.88 4.93 3.48
N ALA A 115 9.79 5.60 3.08
CA ALA A 115 8.81 6.16 4.01
C ALA A 115 8.06 5.05 4.78
N ILE A 116 7.71 3.94 4.12
CA ILE A 116 7.10 2.76 4.75
C ILE A 116 8.09 2.08 5.71
N GLU A 117 9.34 1.87 5.26
CA GLU A 117 10.38 1.20 6.06
C GLU A 117 10.77 2.00 7.32
N ASN A 118 10.58 3.32 7.32
CA ASN A 118 10.92 4.22 8.43
C ASN A 118 9.68 4.89 9.02
N HIS A 119 8.51 4.26 8.88
CA HIS A 119 7.25 4.83 9.35
C HIS A 119 7.23 4.96 10.88
N ASP A 120 7.10 6.19 11.37
CA ASP A 120 6.82 6.50 12.77
C ASP A 120 5.30 6.61 12.96
N ALA A 121 4.72 5.67 13.70
CA ALA A 121 3.27 5.62 13.96
C ALA A 121 2.75 6.85 14.73
N THR A 122 3.62 7.64 15.35
CA THR A 122 3.27 8.89 16.05
C THR A 122 3.08 10.06 15.10
N ILE A 123 3.76 10.03 13.95
CA ILE A 123 3.78 11.13 12.97
C ILE A 123 2.95 10.78 11.73
N GLY A 124 2.92 9.51 11.34
CA GLY A 124 2.30 9.05 10.10
C GLY A 124 3.10 9.43 8.85
N ILE A 125 2.72 8.89 7.69
CA ILE A 125 3.31 9.32 6.41
C ILE A 125 2.55 10.55 5.91
N ASN A 126 3.26 11.68 5.83
CA ASN A 126 2.75 12.93 5.31
C ASN A 126 3.72 13.55 4.27
N TRP A 127 3.35 14.69 3.69
CA TRP A 127 4.18 15.38 2.69
C TRP A 127 5.59 15.73 3.19
N GLU A 128 5.76 16.11 4.46
CA GLU A 128 7.07 16.43 5.02
C GLU A 128 7.96 15.19 5.12
N VAL A 129 7.40 14.07 5.59
CA VAL A 129 8.09 12.77 5.65
C VAL A 129 8.54 12.32 4.26
N LEU A 130 7.67 12.46 3.26
CA LEU A 130 7.99 12.13 1.87
C LEU A 130 9.09 13.03 1.30
N GLY A 131 9.08 14.33 1.60
CA GLY A 131 10.14 15.26 1.21
C GLY A 131 11.50 14.92 1.83
N LEU A 132 11.52 14.51 3.10
CA LEU A 132 12.74 14.03 3.76
C LEU A 132 13.29 12.76 3.08
N CYS A 133 12.41 11.82 2.74
CA CYS A 133 12.77 10.60 2.03
C CYS A 133 13.30 10.90 0.61
N ALA A 134 12.64 11.80 -0.13
CA ALA A 134 13.09 12.28 -1.44
C ALA A 134 14.51 12.88 -1.38
N ASN A 135 14.77 13.73 -0.39
CA ASN A 135 16.09 14.30 -0.17
C ASN A 135 17.16 13.25 0.14
N ARG A 136 16.82 12.21 0.89
CA ARG A 136 17.73 11.10 1.17
C ARG A 136 18.07 10.31 -0.10
N ILE A 137 17.08 10.01 -0.92
CA ILE A 137 17.28 9.32 -2.22
C ILE A 137 18.18 10.15 -3.16
N ARG A 138 17.99 11.47 -3.23
CA ARG A 138 18.86 12.38 -4.01
C ARG A 138 20.32 12.32 -3.55
N LYS A 139 20.55 12.36 -2.22
CA LYS A 139 21.91 12.33 -1.63
C LYS A 139 22.62 10.99 -1.83
N GLN A 140 21.88 9.88 -1.87
CA GLN A 140 22.49 8.57 -2.17
C GLN A 140 23.01 8.51 -3.62
N LYS A 141 22.31 9.15 -4.57
CA LYS A 141 22.75 9.27 -5.96
C LYS A 141 23.99 10.15 -6.13
N SER A 142 24.16 11.20 -5.31
CA SER A 142 25.37 12.02 -5.33
C SER A 142 26.59 11.28 -4.75
N ASN A 143 26.39 10.43 -3.75
CA ASN A 143 27.50 9.67 -3.14
C ASN A 143 27.95 8.47 -3.98
N SER A 144 27.09 7.86 -4.81
CA SER A 144 27.54 6.76 -5.70
C SER A 144 28.35 7.23 -6.92
N LYS A 145 28.42 8.54 -7.18
CA LYS A 145 29.28 9.14 -8.22
C LYS A 145 30.67 9.53 -7.71
N ASN A 146 30.94 9.41 -6.41
CA ASN A 146 32.19 9.85 -5.77
C ASN A 146 33.02 8.68 -5.20
N CYS A 147 33.08 7.53 -5.87
CA CYS A 147 34.17 6.58 -5.65
C CYS A 147 35.35 6.98 -6.56
N PRO A 148 36.43 7.60 -6.05
CA PRO A 148 37.65 7.67 -6.83
C PRO A 148 38.19 6.24 -6.93
N SER A 149 38.29 5.73 -8.16
CA SER A 149 39.05 4.51 -8.46
C SER A 149 40.52 4.80 -8.19
N SER A 150 40.95 4.70 -6.93
CA SER A 150 42.36 4.67 -6.59
C SER A 150 42.89 3.27 -6.89
N SER A 151 43.19 3.00 -8.16
CA SER A 151 44.12 1.93 -8.52
C SER A 151 45.49 2.31 -7.95
N PRO A 152 46.15 1.46 -7.14
CA PRO A 152 47.51 1.74 -6.71
C PRO A 152 48.45 1.72 -7.93
N PRO A 153 49.50 2.56 -7.95
CA PRO A 153 50.45 2.57 -9.06
C PRO A 153 51.21 1.23 -9.07
N ILE A 154 51.21 0.57 -10.23
CA ILE A 154 52.04 -0.60 -10.50
C ILE A 154 53.50 -0.11 -10.53
N ALA A 155 54.31 -0.55 -9.58
CA ALA A 155 55.76 -0.31 -9.61
C ALA A 155 56.40 -1.17 -10.71
N PRO A 156 57.27 -0.61 -11.57
CA PRO A 156 58.00 -1.40 -12.54
C PRO A 156 59.14 -2.17 -11.84
N PHE A 157 59.25 -3.46 -12.14
CA PHE A 157 60.47 -4.26 -11.97
C PHE A 157 61.22 -4.30 -13.29
#